data_AF-A0AAV0AQ98-F1
#
_entry.id   AF-A0AAV0AQ98-F1
#
_cell.length_a   1.000
_cell.length_b   1.000
_cell.length_c   1.000
_cell.angle_alpha   90.00
_cell.angle_beta   90.00
_cell.angle_gamma   90.00
#
_symmetry.space_group_name_H-M   'P 1'
#
loop_
_entity.id
_entity.type
_entity.pdbx_description
1 polymer ?
#
loop_
_entity_poly.entity_id
_entity_poly.type
_entity_poly.pdbx_seq_one_letter_code
_entity_poly.pdbx_strand_id
1 'polypeptide(L)'
;MVPDFLRFNNKSSSSRRSKRSDKVNLKDHYCCFAIPLYNVGIYSILTEFFIIGTVFGILSFSAPSILAVALPGILTSLFGFICLMIGMSQAAGFYGVYMEKVELFEKYVIVNVVLLLIGLVYSLVLMIISATRHDTATEECIIQFVSGDERSSVSESGRSVCDVWTWAQLAVCGILWFITGLSQLYFCHLQRVWSRDQKLDHLHYRTIVSAARDSMLGTNSQARGDPRSDAEDWETDSRVGSLDLNRVIREENVIQNSHQASSKQSSQRSNMKNSSRLKNQIGERTVAEEEEERLVAGSTLVSRVV
;
A
#
# COMPACT_ATOMS: atom_id res chain seq x y z
N MET A 1 -1.74 -19.72 -5.10
CA MET A 1 -2.67 -20.23 -4.07
C MET A 1 -2.54 -19.34 -2.85
N VAL A 2 -3.43 -18.36 -2.74
CA VAL A 2 -3.54 -17.45 -1.61
C VAL A 2 -4.85 -17.84 -0.91
N PRO A 3 -4.87 -18.08 0.41
CA PRO A 3 -6.09 -18.53 1.07
C PRO A 3 -7.16 -17.42 1.06
N ASP A 4 -8.34 -17.78 0.56
CA ASP A 4 -9.57 -17.01 0.41
C ASP A 4 -10.21 -16.62 1.76
N PHE A 5 -9.50 -15.92 2.64
CA PHE A 5 -10.01 -15.62 3.99
C PHE A 5 -10.70 -14.25 4.16
N LEU A 6 -10.84 -13.42 3.13
CA LEU A 6 -11.45 -12.09 3.27
C LEU A 6 -12.40 -11.70 2.13
N ARG A 7 -13.36 -12.57 1.81
CA ARG A 7 -14.56 -12.17 1.04
C ARG A 7 -15.73 -11.94 2.00
N PHE A 8 -15.68 -10.83 2.75
CA PHE A 8 -16.90 -10.28 3.33
C PHE A 8 -17.73 -9.65 2.20
N ASN A 9 -18.63 -10.46 1.66
CA ASN A 9 -19.60 -10.08 0.65
C ASN A 9 -20.68 -9.21 1.30
N ASN A 10 -20.41 -7.91 1.46
CA ASN A 10 -21.39 -6.97 1.98
C ASN A 10 -22.35 -6.56 0.85
N LYS A 11 -23.28 -7.47 0.52
CA LYS A 11 -24.42 -7.18 -0.34
C LYS A 11 -25.41 -6.36 0.46
N SER A 12 -25.15 -5.05 0.58
CA SER A 12 -26.07 -4.09 1.18
C SER A 12 -27.36 -4.06 0.35
N SER A 13 -28.40 -4.64 0.94
CA SER A 13 -29.77 -4.62 0.45
C SER A 13 -30.33 -3.20 0.55
N SER A 14 -30.49 -2.57 -0.61
CA SER A 14 -31.43 -1.47 -0.79
C SER A 14 -32.84 -1.96 -0.46
N SER A 15 -33.37 -1.62 0.72
CA SER A 15 -34.82 -1.71 0.97
C SER A 15 -35.31 -0.61 1.91
N ARG A 16 -35.91 0.40 1.25
CA ARG A 16 -37.10 1.19 1.61
C ARG A 16 -37.50 1.27 3.09
N ARG A 17 -37.51 2.53 3.57
CA ARG A 17 -38.46 3.13 4.52
C ARG A 17 -39.61 2.21 4.95
N SER A 18 -39.60 1.82 6.22
CA SER A 18 -40.82 1.59 6.99
C SER A 18 -40.56 2.03 8.43
N LYS A 19 -41.39 2.97 8.91
CA LYS A 19 -41.43 3.42 10.30
C LYS A 19 -41.93 2.26 11.15
N ARG A 20 -41.04 1.60 11.89
CA ARG A 20 -41.41 0.74 13.02
C ARG A 20 -40.41 0.98 14.14
N SER A 21 -40.91 1.46 15.28
CA SER A 21 -40.19 1.41 16.55
C SER A 21 -40.05 -0.05 16.96
N ASP A 22 -39.13 -0.75 16.31
CA ASP A 22 -38.63 -2.01 16.83
C ASP A 22 -37.50 -1.66 17.78
N LYS A 23 -37.64 -2.09 19.05
CA LYS A 23 -36.53 -2.12 20.00
C LYS A 23 -35.35 -2.75 19.29
N VAL A 24 -34.33 -1.95 18.97
CA VAL A 24 -33.05 -2.44 18.48
C VAL A 24 -32.53 -3.34 19.58
N ASN A 25 -32.75 -4.64 19.42
CA ASN A 25 -32.12 -5.65 20.24
C ASN A 25 -30.64 -5.54 19.87
N LEU A 26 -29.92 -4.76 20.68
CA LEU A 26 -28.47 -4.63 20.74
C LEU A 26 -27.88 -5.99 21.20
N LYS A 27 -28.17 -7.04 20.43
CA LYS A 27 -27.60 -8.39 20.54
C LYS A 27 -26.85 -8.73 19.27
N ASP A 28 -26.23 -7.72 18.65
CA ASP A 28 -25.03 -7.98 17.90
C ASP A 28 -23.94 -8.14 18.96
N HIS A 29 -23.71 -9.39 19.34
CA HIS A 29 -22.59 -9.79 20.16
C HIS A 29 -21.31 -9.44 19.38
N TYR A 30 -20.84 -8.21 19.51
CA TYR A 30 -19.45 -7.88 19.23
C TYR A 30 -18.63 -8.80 20.14
N CYS A 31 -18.02 -9.83 19.56
CA CYS A 31 -17.10 -10.68 20.30
C CYS A 31 -16.02 -9.78 20.91
N CYS A 32 -16.04 -9.61 22.23
CA CYS A 32 -15.05 -8.80 22.96
C CYS A 32 -13.59 -9.21 22.68
N PHE A 33 -13.37 -10.38 22.06
CA PHE A 33 -12.07 -10.86 21.60
C PHE A 33 -11.55 -10.21 20.31
N ALA A 34 -12.42 -9.61 19.48
CA ALA A 34 -12.00 -9.00 18.22
C ALA A 34 -11.24 -7.67 18.43
N ILE A 35 -11.63 -6.91 19.47
CA ILE A 35 -11.03 -5.62 19.82
C ILE A 35 -9.53 -5.75 20.20
N PRO A 36 -9.13 -6.64 21.14
CA PRO A 36 -7.72 -6.80 21.47
C PRO A 36 -6.91 -7.41 20.33
N LEU A 37 -7.49 -8.31 19.52
CA LEU A 37 -6.80 -8.88 18.36
C LEU A 37 -6.46 -7.82 17.31
N TYR A 38 -7.34 -6.85 17.11
CA TYR A 38 -7.14 -5.76 16.16
C TYR A 38 -6.01 -4.82 16.59
N ASN A 39 -5.93 -4.48 17.88
CA ASN A 39 -4.83 -3.65 18.41
C ASN A 39 -3.49 -4.38 18.40
N VAL A 40 -3.44 -5.68 18.69
CA VAL A 40 -2.21 -6.47 18.59
C VAL A 40 -1.69 -6.52 17.15
N GLY A 41 -2.58 -6.61 16.17
CA GLY A 41 -2.23 -6.63 14.75
C GLY A 41 -1.44 -5.39 14.31
N ILE A 42 -1.86 -4.19 14.72
CA ILE A 42 -1.17 -2.96 14.32
C ILE A 42 0.21 -2.82 14.98
N TYR A 43 0.34 -3.20 16.26
CA TYR A 43 1.63 -3.20 16.95
C TYR A 43 2.62 -4.20 16.34
N SER A 44 2.14 -5.36 15.88
CA SER A 44 2.96 -6.33 15.15
C SER A 44 3.52 -5.74 13.85
N ILE A 45 2.66 -5.08 13.05
CA ILE A 45 3.08 -4.43 11.80
C ILE A 45 4.12 -3.32 12.05
N LEU A 46 3.90 -2.48 13.06
CA LEU A 46 4.85 -1.42 13.42
C LEU A 46 6.22 -1.99 13.87
N THR A 47 6.18 -3.08 14.62
CA THR A 47 7.38 -3.79 15.08
C THR A 47 8.15 -4.39 13.90
N GLU A 48 7.45 -4.96 12.93
CA GLU A 48 8.06 -5.54 11.72
C GLU A 48 8.82 -4.48 10.92
N PHE A 49 8.20 -3.32 10.68
CA PHE A 49 8.89 -2.20 10.02
C PHE A 49 10.11 -1.71 10.81
N PHE A 50 10.03 -1.72 12.14
CA PHE A 50 11.11 -1.29 13.02
C PHE A 50 12.30 -2.25 12.92
N ILE A 51 12.04 -3.56 13.02
CA ILE A 51 13.07 -4.59 12.94
C ILE A 51 13.72 -4.57 11.57
N ILE A 52 12.93 -4.59 10.49
CA ILE A 52 13.46 -4.57 9.13
C ILE A 52 14.27 -3.31 8.88
N GLY A 53 13.72 -2.12 9.16
CA GLY A 53 14.45 -0.85 8.98
C GLY A 53 15.77 -0.81 9.75
N THR A 54 15.77 -1.26 11.00
CA THR A 54 16.97 -1.26 11.85
C THR A 54 18.00 -2.29 11.39
N VAL A 55 17.59 -3.52 11.09
CA VAL A 55 18.48 -4.60 10.64
C VAL A 55 19.12 -4.24 9.32
N PHE A 56 18.35 -3.80 8.31
CA PHE A 56 18.91 -3.38 7.02
C PHE A 56 19.77 -2.12 7.17
N GLY A 57 19.42 -1.20 8.07
CA GLY A 57 20.23 -0.04 8.41
C GLY A 57 21.62 -0.42 8.95
N ILE A 58 21.67 -1.30 9.95
CA ILE A 58 22.92 -1.79 10.56
C ILE A 58 23.74 -2.60 9.55
N LEU A 59 23.09 -3.52 8.81
CA LEU A 59 23.75 -4.34 7.80
C LEU A 59 24.39 -3.49 6.70
N SER A 60 23.83 -2.31 6.39
CA SER A 60 24.43 -1.37 5.43
C SER A 60 25.78 -0.80 5.91
N PHE A 61 26.00 -0.71 7.23
CA PHE A 61 27.26 -0.24 7.80
C PHE A 61 28.23 -1.40 8.09
N SER A 62 27.71 -2.60 8.37
CA SER A 62 28.52 -3.78 8.67
C SER A 62 28.77 -4.69 7.46
N ALA A 63 28.35 -4.29 6.27
CA ALA A 63 28.44 -5.14 5.08
C ALA A 63 29.90 -5.54 4.81
N PRO A 64 30.21 -6.85 4.66
CA PRO A 64 31.54 -7.30 4.35
C PRO A 64 31.99 -6.74 2.99
N SER A 65 33.29 -6.44 2.88
CA SER A 65 33.91 -5.76 1.73
C SER A 65 33.60 -6.41 0.38
N ILE A 66 33.38 -7.73 0.35
CA ILE A 66 33.05 -8.51 -0.85
C ILE A 66 31.79 -7.98 -1.56
N LEU A 67 30.78 -7.55 -0.80
CA LEU A 67 29.55 -6.96 -1.36
C LEU A 67 29.68 -5.44 -1.56
N ALA A 68 30.57 -4.80 -0.80
CA ALA A 68 30.75 -3.36 -0.79
C ALA A 68 31.68 -2.83 -1.90
N VAL A 69 32.48 -3.66 -2.57
CA VAL A 69 33.35 -3.16 -3.67
C VAL A 69 32.54 -2.85 -4.94
N ALA A 70 31.45 -3.58 -5.21
CA ALA A 70 30.62 -3.31 -6.38
C ALA A 70 29.86 -1.97 -6.29
N LEU A 71 29.60 -1.48 -5.07
CA LEU A 71 28.86 -0.25 -4.80
C LEU A 71 29.75 0.83 -4.18
N PRO A 72 29.72 2.07 -4.67
CA PRO A 72 30.45 3.15 -4.02
C PRO A 72 29.96 3.32 -2.57
N GLY A 73 30.87 3.31 -1.59
CA GLY A 73 30.52 3.30 -0.16
C GLY A 73 29.60 4.44 0.29
N ILE A 74 29.62 5.58 -0.42
CA ILE A 74 28.71 6.70 -0.20
C ILE A 74 27.24 6.29 -0.44
N LEU A 75 26.96 5.54 -1.50
CA LEU A 75 25.60 5.11 -1.83
C LEU A 75 25.05 4.13 -0.80
N THR A 76 25.89 3.21 -0.32
CA THR A 76 25.54 2.23 0.71
C THR A 76 25.33 2.92 2.06
N SER A 77 26.15 3.91 2.40
CA SER A 77 25.95 4.69 3.64
C SER A 77 24.62 5.45 3.62
N LEU A 78 24.29 6.11 2.50
CA LEU A 78 23.00 6.82 2.34
C LEU A 78 21.80 5.88 2.45
N PHE A 79 21.89 4.68 1.87
CA PHE A 79 20.85 3.66 2.04
C PHE A 79 20.63 3.29 3.51
N GLY A 80 21.73 3.07 4.24
CA GLY A 80 21.69 2.78 5.67
C GLY A 80 20.98 3.88 6.47
N PHE A 81 21.28 5.15 6.18
CA PHE A 81 20.57 6.27 6.81
C PHE A 81 19.07 6.28 6.52
N ILE A 82 18.66 6.02 5.28
CA ILE A 82 17.23 5.96 4.91
C ILE A 82 16.54 4.82 5.67
N CYS A 83 17.16 3.64 5.75
CA CYS A 83 16.62 2.49 6.50
C CYS A 83 16.50 2.77 8.00
N LEU A 84 17.50 3.43 8.60
CA LEU A 84 17.44 3.84 10.00
C LEU A 84 16.35 4.89 10.23
N MET A 85 16.13 5.83 9.30
CA MET A 85 15.03 6.80 9.39
C MET A 85 13.66 6.11 9.33
N ILE A 86 13.51 5.09 8.48
CA ILE A 86 12.30 4.24 8.47
C ILE A 86 12.12 3.57 9.83
N GLY A 87 13.17 2.98 10.40
CA GLY A 87 13.12 2.38 11.74
C GLY A 87 12.74 3.39 12.83
N MET A 88 13.42 4.54 12.88
CA MET A 88 13.15 5.59 13.87
C MET A 88 11.75 6.18 13.73
N SER A 89 11.21 6.29 12.51
CA SER A 89 9.85 6.77 12.29
C SER A 89 8.79 5.87 12.93
N GLN A 90 9.09 4.60 13.18
CA GLN A 90 8.16 3.68 13.84
C GLN A 90 7.86 4.08 15.28
N ALA A 91 8.77 4.78 15.97
CA ALA A 91 8.50 5.33 17.31
C ALA A 91 7.31 6.30 17.29
N ALA A 92 7.17 7.11 16.23
CA ALA A 92 6.01 7.96 16.04
C ALA A 92 4.73 7.15 15.74
N GLY A 93 4.85 6.02 15.05
CA GLY A 93 3.77 5.07 14.84
C GLY A 93 3.25 4.47 16.15
N PHE A 94 4.15 3.97 17.00
CA PHE A 94 3.81 3.45 18.33
C PHE A 94 3.14 4.52 19.20
N TYR A 95 3.69 5.73 19.22
CA TYR A 95 3.11 6.86 19.96
C TYR A 95 1.72 7.24 19.43
N GLY A 96 1.52 7.18 18.11
CA GLY A 96 0.23 7.45 17.48
C GLY A 96 -0.87 6.47 17.92
N VAL A 97 -0.54 5.18 18.04
CA VAL A 97 -1.48 4.17 18.53
C VAL A 97 -1.73 4.33 20.04
N TYR A 98 -0.69 4.61 20.82
CA TYR A 98 -0.80 4.78 22.28
C TYR A 98 -1.67 5.97 22.69
N MET A 99 -1.62 7.08 21.93
CA MET A 99 -2.38 8.29 22.24
C MET A 99 -3.82 8.30 21.70
N GLU A 100 -4.23 7.25 20.97
CA GLU A 100 -5.56 7.15 20.33
C GLU A 100 -5.95 8.39 19.48
N LYS A 101 -4.94 9.12 18.95
CA LYS A 101 -5.15 10.32 18.13
C LYS A 101 -5.15 9.94 16.65
N VAL A 102 -6.35 9.74 16.11
CA VAL A 102 -6.57 9.32 14.71
C VAL A 102 -5.90 10.24 13.68
N GLU A 103 -5.90 11.55 13.92
CA GLU A 103 -5.26 12.53 13.01
C GLU A 103 -3.73 12.40 12.98
N LEU A 104 -3.11 12.05 14.11
CA LEU A 104 -1.66 11.88 14.20
C LEU A 104 -1.25 10.61 13.46
N PHE A 105 -2.03 9.54 13.63
CA PHE A 105 -1.77 8.26 12.98
C PHE A 105 -1.92 8.34 11.45
N GLU A 106 -2.92 9.06 10.94
CA GLU A 106 -3.09 9.22 9.48
C GLU A 106 -1.89 9.92 8.83
N LYS A 107 -1.39 10.99 9.45
CA LYS A 107 -0.18 11.68 8.97
C LYS A 107 1.04 10.76 9.02
N TYR A 108 1.19 10.00 10.10
CA TYR A 108 2.24 9.00 10.22
C TYR A 108 2.17 7.94 9.10
N VAL A 109 0.98 7.39 8.79
CA VAL A 109 0.83 6.38 7.72
C VAL A 109 1.28 6.94 6.37
N ILE A 110 0.94 8.19 6.04
CA ILE A 110 1.38 8.82 4.79
C ILE A 110 2.91 8.92 4.75
N VAL A 111 3.52 9.42 5.83
CA VAL A 111 4.99 9.57 5.92
C VAL A 111 5.68 8.21 5.83
N ASN A 112 5.17 7.19 6.53
CA ASN A 112 5.72 5.84 6.52
C ASN A 112 5.70 5.24 5.11
N VAL A 113 4.57 5.36 4.39
CA VAL A 113 4.47 4.89 3.00
C VAL A 113 5.46 5.61 2.10
N VAL A 114 5.59 6.93 2.20
CA VAL A 114 6.53 7.69 1.37
C VAL A 114 7.98 7.26 1.64
N LEU A 115 8.37 7.14 2.91
CA LEU A 115 9.71 6.68 3.28
C LEU A 115 10.00 5.26 2.79
N LEU A 116 9.05 4.34 2.94
CA LEU A 116 9.18 2.97 2.44
C LEU A 116 9.29 2.91 0.93
N LEU A 117 8.51 3.71 0.19
CA LEU A 117 8.62 3.77 -1.27
C LEU A 117 9.98 4.31 -1.71
N ILE A 118 10.48 5.35 -1.05
CA ILE A 118 11.83 5.89 -1.33
C ILE A 118 12.88 4.80 -1.07
N GLY A 119 12.81 4.10 0.06
CA GLY A 119 13.73 3.01 0.40
C GLY A 119 13.67 1.85 -0.59
N LEU A 120 12.48 1.43 -0.99
CA LEU A 120 12.29 0.34 -1.98
C LEU A 120 12.82 0.72 -3.37
N VAL A 121 12.55 1.94 -3.83
CA VAL A 121 13.09 2.41 -5.12
C VAL A 121 14.62 2.56 -5.05
N TYR A 122 15.15 3.11 -3.97
CA TYR A 122 16.59 3.27 -3.80
C TYR A 122 17.31 1.91 -3.79
N SER A 123 16.80 0.95 -3.03
CA SER A 123 17.34 -0.42 -3.00
C SER A 123 17.28 -1.11 -4.37
N LEU A 124 16.22 -0.90 -5.14
CA LEU A 124 16.13 -1.40 -6.52
C LEU A 124 17.22 -0.81 -7.42
N VAL A 125 17.48 0.50 -7.31
CA VAL A 125 18.56 1.16 -8.06
C VAL A 125 19.93 0.57 -7.68
N LEU A 126 20.18 0.34 -6.39
CA LEU A 126 21.42 -0.32 -5.95
C LEU A 126 21.56 -1.74 -6.51
N MET A 127 20.47 -2.50 -6.58
CA MET A 127 20.49 -3.83 -7.21
C MET A 127 20.83 -3.77 -8.70
N ILE A 128 20.26 -2.81 -9.44
CA ILE A 128 20.57 -2.64 -10.87
C ILE A 128 22.05 -2.29 -11.06
N ILE A 129 22.58 -1.37 -10.25
CA ILE A 129 24.00 -1.00 -10.29
C ILE A 129 24.88 -2.22 -9.99
N SER A 130 24.51 -3.00 -8.97
CA SER A 130 25.21 -4.25 -8.62
C SER A 130 25.24 -5.23 -9.78
N ALA A 131 24.10 -5.42 -10.46
CA ALA A 131 23.99 -6.28 -11.63
C ALA A 131 24.88 -5.80 -12.80
N THR A 132 24.95 -4.49 -13.03
CA THR A 132 25.78 -3.92 -14.12
C THR A 132 27.27 -3.97 -13.84
N ARG A 133 27.69 -4.15 -12.58
CA ARG A 133 29.10 -4.19 -12.15
C ARG A 133 29.53 -5.58 -11.70
N HIS A 134 28.94 -6.62 -12.29
CA HIS A 134 29.23 -8.00 -11.91
C HIS A 134 30.73 -8.33 -12.04
N ASP A 135 31.40 -7.85 -13.10
CA ASP A 135 32.81 -8.13 -13.36
C ASP A 135 33.72 -7.67 -12.21
N THR A 136 33.44 -6.50 -11.65
CA THR A 136 34.19 -5.96 -10.50
C THR A 136 33.99 -6.82 -9.26
N ALA A 137 32.79 -7.36 -9.05
CA ALA A 137 32.52 -8.27 -7.93
C ALA A 137 33.25 -9.62 -8.10
N THR A 138 33.33 -10.13 -9.33
CA THR A 138 34.06 -11.36 -9.65
C THR A 138 35.56 -11.21 -9.40
N GLU A 139 36.15 -10.07 -9.74
CA GLU A 139 37.59 -9.82 -9.54
C GLU A 139 37.99 -9.81 -8.06
N GLU A 140 37.18 -9.19 -7.20
CA GLU A 140 37.41 -9.20 -5.76
C GLU A 140 37.24 -10.58 -5.14
N CYS A 141 36.28 -11.38 -5.64
CA CYS A 141 36.15 -12.78 -5.24
C CYS A 141 37.44 -13.56 -5.53
N ILE A 142 38.04 -13.38 -6.71
CA ILE A 142 39.30 -14.03 -7.07
C ILE A 142 40.43 -13.56 -6.14
N ILE A 143 40.52 -12.26 -5.86
CA ILE A 143 41.55 -11.70 -4.97
C ILE A 143 41.45 -12.29 -3.57
N GLN A 144 40.25 -12.53 -3.04
CA GLN A 144 40.09 -13.06 -1.68
C GLN A 144 40.24 -14.57 -1.58
N PHE A 145 39.82 -15.34 -2.59
CA PHE A 145 39.75 -16.80 -2.50
C PHE A 145 40.85 -17.54 -3.27
N VAL A 146 41.52 -16.91 -4.25
CA VAL A 146 42.51 -17.55 -5.15
C VAL A 146 43.94 -17.02 -4.91
N SER A 147 44.16 -16.19 -3.89
CA SER A 147 45.47 -15.56 -3.63
C SER A 147 46.53 -16.44 -2.94
N GLY A 148 46.31 -17.77 -2.84
CA GLY A 148 47.33 -18.75 -2.45
C GLY A 148 48.08 -19.37 -3.64
N ASP A 149 49.32 -19.84 -3.45
CA ASP A 149 50.39 -20.26 -4.38
C ASP A 149 50.07 -21.07 -5.69
N GLU A 150 48.83 -21.40 -6.00
CA GLU A 150 48.40 -22.17 -7.18
C GLU A 150 47.92 -21.25 -8.33
N ARG A 151 48.69 -20.21 -8.67
CA ARG A 151 48.25 -19.12 -9.57
C ARG A 151 48.09 -19.47 -11.05
N SER A 152 48.67 -20.56 -11.55
CA SER A 152 48.79 -20.79 -13.00
C SER A 152 47.84 -21.82 -13.61
N SER A 153 47.31 -22.77 -12.84
CA SER A 153 46.38 -23.82 -13.32
C SER A 153 44.94 -23.63 -12.82
N VAL A 154 44.75 -22.88 -11.73
CA VAL A 154 43.44 -22.70 -11.06
C VAL A 154 42.74 -21.39 -11.48
N SER A 155 43.43 -20.49 -12.19
CA SER A 155 42.91 -19.14 -12.50
C SER A 155 41.65 -19.15 -13.39
N GLU A 156 41.57 -20.04 -14.39
CA GLU A 156 40.42 -20.10 -15.30
C GLU A 156 39.21 -20.78 -14.65
N SER A 157 39.43 -21.89 -13.94
CA SER A 157 38.40 -22.59 -13.16
C SER A 157 37.88 -21.76 -11.99
N GLY A 158 38.73 -20.99 -11.31
CA GLY A 158 38.34 -20.11 -10.21
C GLY A 158 37.45 -18.95 -10.66
N ARG A 159 37.68 -18.41 -11.86
CA ARG A 159 36.85 -17.33 -12.42
C ARG A 159 35.43 -17.79 -12.71
N SER A 160 35.24 -19.01 -13.21
CA SER A 160 33.89 -19.54 -13.47
C SER A 160 33.10 -19.78 -12.17
N VAL A 161 33.76 -20.24 -11.11
CA VAL A 161 33.11 -20.45 -9.80
C VAL A 161 32.70 -19.11 -9.18
N CYS A 162 33.59 -18.12 -9.20
CA CYS A 162 33.28 -16.78 -8.69
C CYS A 162 32.14 -16.11 -9.47
N ASP A 163 32.11 -16.24 -10.80
CA ASP A 163 31.04 -15.69 -11.64
C ASP A 163 29.66 -16.28 -11.26
N VAL A 164 29.53 -17.61 -11.24
CA VAL A 164 28.29 -18.29 -10.85
C VAL A 164 27.86 -17.93 -9.43
N TRP A 165 28.81 -17.85 -8.50
CA TRP A 165 28.53 -17.48 -7.12
C TRP A 165 27.97 -16.06 -6.99
N THR A 166 28.54 -15.09 -7.70
CA THR A 166 28.07 -13.69 -7.66
C THR A 166 26.65 -13.54 -8.22
N TRP A 167 26.32 -14.24 -9.32
CA TRP A 167 24.96 -14.27 -9.85
C TRP A 167 23.96 -14.94 -8.89
N ALA A 168 24.36 -16.05 -8.25
CA ALA A 168 23.52 -16.72 -7.26
C ALA A 168 23.21 -15.81 -6.05
N GLN A 169 24.22 -15.10 -5.54
CA GLN A 169 24.06 -14.14 -4.45
C GLN A 169 23.10 -13.01 -4.85
N LEU A 170 23.27 -12.45 -6.05
CA LEU A 170 22.40 -11.40 -6.58
C LEU A 170 20.95 -11.89 -6.73
N ALA A 171 20.75 -13.11 -7.21
CA ALA A 171 19.42 -13.72 -7.34
C ALA A 171 18.74 -13.90 -5.97
N VAL A 172 19.46 -14.39 -4.96
CA VAL A 172 18.92 -14.53 -3.59
C VAL A 172 18.54 -13.17 -3.00
N CYS A 173 19.42 -12.17 -3.13
CA CYS A 173 19.12 -10.80 -2.69
C CYS A 173 17.90 -10.21 -3.43
N GLY A 174 17.76 -10.46 -4.73
CA GLY A 174 16.63 -10.00 -5.53
C GLY A 174 15.31 -10.64 -5.15
N ILE A 175 15.31 -11.95 -4.88
CA ILE A 175 14.12 -12.66 -4.38
C ILE A 175 13.70 -12.14 -3.01
N LEU A 176 14.67 -11.96 -2.10
CA LEU A 176 14.42 -11.42 -0.77
C LEU A 176 13.84 -10.00 -0.87
N TRP A 177 14.45 -9.13 -1.69
CA TRP A 177 13.96 -7.79 -1.95
C TRP A 177 12.52 -7.79 -2.46
N PHE A 178 12.19 -8.68 -3.40
CA PHE A 178 10.85 -8.76 -3.98
C PHE A 178 9.80 -9.19 -2.95
N ILE A 179 10.10 -10.22 -2.15
CA ILE A 179 9.19 -10.72 -1.10
C ILE A 179 9.00 -9.65 -0.03
N THR A 180 10.08 -9.04 0.45
CA THR A 180 10.01 -7.95 1.43
C THR A 180 9.28 -6.74 0.88
N GLY A 181 9.52 -6.35 -0.37
CA GLY A 181 8.81 -5.25 -1.02
C GLY A 181 7.30 -5.51 -1.09
N LEU A 182 6.90 -6.72 -1.47
CA LEU A 182 5.49 -7.10 -1.53
C LEU A 182 4.84 -7.13 -0.14
N SER A 183 5.53 -7.66 0.87
CA SER A 183 5.01 -7.68 2.24
C SER A 183 4.86 -6.27 2.82
N GLN A 184 5.83 -5.37 2.59
CA GLN A 184 5.73 -3.98 3.05
C GLN A 184 4.56 -3.24 2.39
N LEU A 185 4.33 -3.45 1.09
CA LEU A 185 3.19 -2.85 0.39
C LEU A 185 1.85 -3.37 0.94
N TYR A 186 1.78 -4.66 1.25
CA TYR A 186 0.60 -5.25 1.88
C TYR A 186 0.35 -4.67 3.28
N PHE A 187 1.39 -4.55 4.11
CA PHE A 187 1.27 -3.93 5.43
C PHE A 187 0.89 -2.45 5.37
N CYS A 188 1.43 -1.69 4.41
CA CYS A 188 1.00 -0.32 4.15
C CYS A 188 -0.49 -0.25 3.80
N HIS A 189 -0.99 -1.20 3.01
CA HIS A 189 -2.42 -1.29 2.71
C HIS A 189 -3.25 -1.55 3.96
N LEU A 190 -2.84 -2.52 4.80
CA LEU A 190 -3.52 -2.80 6.07
C LEU A 190 -3.52 -1.60 7.02
N GLN A 191 -2.40 -0.88 7.16
CA GLN A 191 -2.33 0.34 7.98
C GLN A 191 -3.31 1.42 7.51
N ARG A 192 -3.50 1.56 6.19
CA ARG A 192 -4.47 2.52 5.63
C ARG A 192 -5.91 2.12 5.92
N VAL A 193 -6.23 0.84 5.77
CA VAL A 193 -7.56 0.32 6.13
C VAL A 193 -7.83 0.57 7.61
N TRP A 194 -6.86 0.22 8.46
CA TRP A 194 -6.93 0.44 9.91
C TRP A 194 -7.19 1.90 10.27
N SER A 195 -6.44 2.83 9.66
CA SER A 195 -6.61 4.26 9.93
C SER A 195 -8.00 4.78 9.52
N ARG A 196 -8.63 4.19 8.50
CA ARG A 196 -9.97 4.57 8.05
C ARG A 196 -11.05 4.01 8.97
N ASP A 197 -10.90 2.76 9.39
CA ASP A 197 -11.84 2.11 10.29
C ASP A 197 -11.88 2.83 11.65
N GLN A 198 -10.72 3.25 12.17
CA GLN A 198 -10.66 4.05 13.39
C GLN A 198 -11.47 5.35 13.31
N LYS A 199 -11.40 6.06 12.18
CA LYS A 199 -12.20 7.28 11.98
C LYS A 199 -13.69 6.98 12.04
N LEU A 200 -14.10 5.90 11.38
CA LEU A 200 -15.49 5.51 11.31
C LEU A 200 -16.03 5.13 12.70
N ASP A 201 -15.25 4.41 13.50
CA ASP A 201 -15.62 4.03 14.86
C ASP A 201 -15.77 5.24 15.78
N HIS A 202 -14.86 6.22 15.70
CA HIS A 202 -14.99 7.45 16.47
C HIS A 202 -16.20 8.29 16.05
N LEU A 203 -16.54 8.31 14.75
CA LEU A 203 -17.76 8.97 14.27
C LEU A 203 -19.02 8.26 14.79
N HIS A 204 -19.06 6.93 14.71
CA HIS A 204 -20.19 6.15 15.19
C HIS A 204 -20.38 6.30 16.70
N TYR A 205 -19.31 6.23 17.49
CA TYR A 205 -19.37 6.44 18.93
C TYR A 205 -19.95 7.82 19.29
N ARG A 206 -19.53 8.88 18.59
CA ARG A 206 -20.09 10.23 18.79
C ARG A 206 -21.59 10.29 18.51
N THR A 207 -22.06 9.62 17.45
CA THR A 207 -23.50 9.59 17.11
C THR A 207 -24.36 8.83 18.12
N ILE A 208 -23.86 7.72 18.67
CA ILE A 208 -24.60 6.95 19.68
C ILE A 208 -24.67 7.74 20.99
N VAL A 209 -23.56 8.34 21.42
CA VAL A 209 -23.49 9.12 22.66
C VAL A 209 -24.40 10.36 22.57
N SER A 210 -24.46 11.05 21.43
CA SER A 210 -25.38 12.17 21.26
C SER A 210 -26.84 11.72 21.28
N ALA A 211 -27.19 10.62 20.59
CA ALA A 211 -28.55 10.09 20.58
C ALA A 211 -29.02 9.61 21.97
N ALA A 212 -28.12 9.00 22.73
CA ALA A 212 -28.38 8.58 24.11
C ALA A 212 -28.64 9.80 25.03
N ARG A 213 -27.83 10.85 24.89
CA ARG A 213 -28.00 12.10 25.66
C ARG A 213 -29.32 12.79 25.34
N ASP A 214 -29.69 12.90 24.07
CA ASP A 214 -30.94 13.52 23.63
C ASP A 214 -32.16 12.76 24.19
N SER A 215 -32.07 11.42 24.22
CA SER A 215 -33.12 10.57 24.79
C SER A 215 -33.28 10.77 26.31
N MET A 216 -32.17 10.93 27.04
CA MET A 216 -32.22 11.20 28.49
C MET A 216 -32.81 12.58 28.81
N LEU A 217 -32.47 13.61 28.03
CA LEU A 217 -33.03 14.95 28.20
C LEU A 217 -34.53 14.99 27.85
N GLY A 218 -34.95 14.29 26.79
CA GLY A 218 -36.36 14.21 26.38
C GLY A 218 -37.26 13.48 27.39
N THR A 219 -36.72 12.54 28.16
CA THR A 219 -37.47 11.78 29.16
C THR A 219 -37.71 12.59 30.46
N ASN A 220 -36.83 13.56 30.77
CA ASN A 220 -36.99 14.44 31.93
C ASN A 220 -37.91 15.65 31.68
N SER A 221 -38.19 15.99 30.41
CA SER A 221 -39.14 17.06 30.05
C SER A 221 -40.62 16.70 30.28
N GLN A 222 -40.95 15.47 30.70
CA GLN A 222 -42.34 15.06 30.96
C GLN A 222 -42.71 15.00 32.46
N ALA A 223 -41.83 15.48 33.36
CA ALA A 223 -42.04 15.45 34.82
C ALA A 223 -42.02 16.83 35.52
N ARG A 224 -42.14 17.96 34.81
CA ARG A 224 -42.22 19.27 35.48
C ARG A 224 -43.18 20.22 34.77
N GLY A 225 -44.43 20.22 35.23
CA GLY A 225 -45.27 21.39 35.11
C GLY A 225 -44.80 22.41 36.15
N ASP A 226 -44.21 23.51 35.70
CA ASP A 226 -44.19 24.77 36.46
C ASP A 226 -43.83 25.95 35.52
N PRO A 227 -44.64 27.01 35.42
CA PRO A 227 -44.23 28.24 34.79
C PRO A 227 -43.59 29.19 35.82
N ARG A 228 -42.38 29.67 35.50
CA ARG A 228 -41.69 30.86 36.06
C ARG A 228 -40.63 30.62 37.15
N SER A 229 -39.36 30.86 36.81
CA SER A 229 -38.47 31.76 37.55
C SER A 229 -37.11 31.85 36.85
N ASP A 230 -36.64 33.09 36.71
CA ASP A 230 -35.31 33.48 36.28
C ASP A 230 -34.25 32.99 37.28
N ALA A 231 -33.14 32.43 36.80
CA ALA A 231 -31.80 32.52 37.40
C ALA A 231 -30.76 31.85 36.48
N GLU A 232 -29.90 32.69 35.88
CA GLU A 232 -28.43 32.57 35.70
C GLU A 232 -27.92 31.26 35.05
N ASP A 233 -27.25 31.24 33.90
CA ASP A 233 -25.91 31.72 33.54
C ASP A 233 -24.74 31.03 34.26
N TRP A 234 -24.45 29.79 33.87
CA TRP A 234 -23.10 29.22 33.88
C TRP A 234 -22.95 28.24 32.69
N GLU A 235 -21.92 28.49 31.87
CA GLU A 235 -21.35 27.64 30.80
C GLU A 235 -21.98 27.72 29.39
N THR A 236 -21.73 28.88 28.77
CA THR A 236 -21.08 28.92 27.44
C THR A 236 -19.78 28.10 27.49
N ASP A 237 -19.56 27.05 26.70
CA ASP A 237 -19.24 27.10 25.29
C ASP A 237 -19.47 25.71 24.66
N SER A 238 -20.59 25.56 23.97
CA SER A 238 -20.79 24.48 23.02
C SER A 238 -21.64 25.00 21.87
N ARG A 239 -21.20 26.11 21.27
CA ARG A 239 -21.50 26.42 19.87
C ARG A 239 -20.68 25.50 18.96
N VAL A 240 -20.75 24.18 19.17
CA VAL A 240 -20.50 23.25 18.07
C VAL A 240 -21.88 23.05 17.47
N GLY A 241 -22.13 23.82 16.41
CA GLY A 241 -23.38 23.77 15.67
C GLY A 241 -23.77 22.32 15.44
N SER A 242 -25.08 22.09 15.49
CA SER A 242 -25.73 20.96 14.84
C SER A 242 -25.14 20.87 13.43
N LEU A 243 -24.04 20.11 13.29
CA LEU A 243 -23.44 19.76 12.03
C LEU A 243 -24.46 18.81 11.47
N ASP A 244 -25.32 19.39 10.63
CA ASP A 244 -26.29 18.73 9.81
C ASP A 244 -25.64 17.43 9.32
N LEU A 245 -25.97 16.31 9.98
CA LEU A 245 -25.39 15.00 9.70
C LEU A 245 -25.66 14.63 8.24
N ASN A 246 -26.74 15.20 7.67
CA ASN A 246 -27.05 15.12 6.26
C ASN A 246 -26.06 15.87 5.37
N ARG A 247 -25.31 16.87 5.86
CA ARG A 247 -24.26 17.58 5.11
C ARG A 247 -22.97 16.78 5.10
N VAL A 248 -22.55 16.18 6.22
CA VAL A 248 -21.36 15.30 6.26
C VAL A 248 -21.61 14.02 5.46
N ILE A 249 -22.76 13.37 5.66
CA ILE A 249 -23.16 12.19 4.86
C ILE A 249 -23.34 12.56 3.37
N ARG A 250 -23.78 13.80 3.05
CA ARG A 250 -23.88 14.27 1.66
C ARG A 250 -22.51 14.57 1.06
N GLU A 251 -21.55 15.11 1.81
CA GLU A 251 -20.18 15.31 1.32
C GLU A 251 -19.45 13.97 1.17
N GLU A 252 -19.65 13.00 2.06
CA GLU A 252 -19.09 11.65 1.91
C GLU A 252 -19.71 10.92 0.70
N ASN A 253 -21.03 11.03 0.49
CA ASN A 253 -21.68 10.48 -0.71
C ASN A 253 -21.25 11.19 -1.99
N VAL A 254 -20.91 12.48 -1.96
CA VAL A 254 -20.36 13.19 -3.12
C VAL A 254 -18.93 12.72 -3.44
N ILE A 255 -18.10 12.44 -2.42
CA ILE A 255 -16.74 11.92 -2.62
C ILE A 255 -16.77 10.45 -3.05
N GLN A 256 -17.64 9.61 -2.49
CA GLN A 256 -17.79 8.23 -2.95
C GLN A 256 -18.40 8.15 -4.36
N ASN A 257 -19.38 8.98 -4.68
CA ASN A 257 -19.95 9.06 -6.04
C ASN A 257 -18.98 9.68 -7.05
N SER A 258 -18.05 10.56 -6.66
CA SER A 258 -17.02 11.07 -7.57
C SER A 258 -15.96 10.01 -7.88
N HIS A 259 -15.60 9.15 -6.92
CA HIS A 259 -14.76 7.97 -7.18
C HIS A 259 -15.47 6.91 -8.05
N GLN A 260 -16.78 6.73 -7.89
CA GLN A 260 -17.57 5.82 -8.74
C GLN A 260 -17.88 6.40 -10.13
N ALA A 261 -18.03 7.73 -10.26
CA ALA A 261 -18.17 8.41 -11.53
C ALA A 261 -16.84 8.45 -12.29
N SER A 262 -15.71 8.65 -11.61
CA SER A 262 -14.37 8.59 -12.21
C SER A 262 -13.99 7.17 -12.66
N SER A 263 -14.42 6.12 -11.93
CA SER A 263 -14.23 4.73 -12.40
C SER A 263 -15.13 4.37 -13.58
N LYS A 264 -16.37 4.88 -13.64
CA LYS A 264 -17.23 4.74 -14.82
C LYS A 264 -16.69 5.51 -16.01
N GLN A 265 -16.17 6.72 -15.81
CA GLN A 265 -15.60 7.54 -16.88
C GLN A 265 -14.26 6.97 -17.39
N SER A 266 -13.42 6.37 -16.53
CA SER A 266 -12.21 5.66 -16.96
C SER A 266 -12.53 4.36 -17.70
N SER A 267 -13.59 3.64 -17.29
CA SER A 267 -14.10 2.45 -17.99
C SER A 267 -14.76 2.79 -19.34
N GLN A 268 -15.42 3.95 -19.45
CA GLN A 268 -15.95 4.44 -20.73
C GLN A 268 -14.82 4.92 -21.68
N ARG A 269 -13.77 5.54 -21.13
CA ARG A 269 -12.61 6.01 -21.90
C ARG A 269 -11.71 4.86 -22.36
N SER A 270 -11.61 3.77 -21.58
CA SER A 270 -10.93 2.54 -22.00
C SER A 270 -11.73 1.76 -23.04
N ASN A 271 -13.08 1.74 -22.94
CA ASN A 271 -13.94 1.17 -23.97
C ASN A 271 -13.88 1.96 -25.30
N MET A 272 -13.82 3.30 -25.25
CA MET A 272 -13.61 4.09 -26.48
C MET A 272 -12.21 3.85 -27.08
N LYS A 273 -11.14 3.79 -26.27
CA LYS A 273 -9.79 3.45 -26.78
C LYS A 273 -9.72 2.06 -27.40
N ASN A 274 -10.41 1.07 -26.83
CA ASN A 274 -10.47 -0.28 -27.39
C ASN A 274 -11.31 -0.32 -28.68
N SER A 275 -12.39 0.46 -28.78
CA SER A 275 -13.17 0.60 -30.01
C SER A 275 -12.37 1.28 -31.14
N SER A 276 -11.57 2.31 -30.82
CA SER A 276 -10.66 2.95 -31.79
C SER A 276 -9.54 2.01 -32.25
N ARG A 277 -8.97 1.21 -31.34
CA ARG A 277 -7.97 0.18 -31.69
C ARG A 277 -8.56 -0.93 -32.57
N LEU A 278 -9.80 -1.34 -32.31
CA LEU A 278 -10.48 -2.32 -33.15
C LEU A 278 -10.76 -1.78 -34.56
N LYS A 279 -11.14 -0.50 -34.67
CA LYS A 279 -11.33 0.16 -35.98
C LYS A 279 -10.03 0.29 -36.77
N ASN A 280 -8.91 0.59 -36.11
CA ASN A 280 -7.61 0.64 -36.77
C ASN A 280 -7.11 -0.75 -37.20
N GLN A 281 -7.33 -1.81 -36.40
CA GLN A 281 -6.98 -3.17 -36.81
C GLN A 281 -7.83 -3.71 -37.96
N ILE A 282 -9.12 -3.32 -38.05
CA ILE A 282 -9.97 -3.68 -39.19
C ILE A 282 -9.52 -2.93 -40.45
N GLY A 283 -9.12 -1.66 -40.33
CA GLY A 283 -8.54 -0.89 -41.44
C GLY A 283 -7.19 -1.44 -41.92
N GLU A 284 -6.30 -1.86 -41.01
CA GLU A 284 -5.02 -2.47 -41.38
C GLU A 284 -5.19 -3.86 -42.01
N ARG A 285 -6.20 -4.65 -41.61
CA ARG A 285 -6.51 -5.93 -42.29
C ARG A 285 -7.04 -5.74 -43.69
N THR A 286 -7.88 -4.72 -43.95
CA THR A 286 -8.37 -4.46 -45.31
C THR A 286 -7.27 -3.99 -46.26
N VAL A 287 -6.19 -3.38 -45.76
CA VAL A 287 -5.04 -2.99 -46.59
C VAL A 287 -4.10 -4.18 -46.83
N ALA A 288 -3.94 -5.07 -45.85
CA ALA A 288 -3.15 -6.30 -46.02
C ALA A 288 -3.80 -7.31 -47.00
N GLU A 289 -5.13 -7.36 -47.05
CA GLU A 289 -5.87 -8.23 -47.99
C GLU A 289 -5.81 -7.69 -49.44
N GLU A 290 -5.63 -6.38 -49.65
CA GLU A 290 -5.46 -5.79 -50.98
C GLU A 290 -4.01 -5.92 -51.51
N GLU A 291 -3.01 -6.12 -50.64
CA GLU A 291 -1.61 -6.31 -51.03
C GLU A 291 -1.32 -7.78 -51.44
N GLU A 292 -2.06 -8.75 -50.89
CA GLU A 292 -1.91 -10.18 -51.24
C GLU A 292 -2.47 -10.50 -52.65
N GLU A 293 -3.54 -9.83 -53.09
CA GLU A 293 -4.05 -9.98 -54.48
C GLU A 293 -3.07 -9.41 -55.54
N ARG A 294 -2.27 -8.39 -55.20
CA ARG A 294 -1.28 -7.82 -56.13
C ARG A 294 -0.04 -8.72 -56.29
N LEU A 295 0.35 -9.48 -55.27
CA LEU A 295 1.47 -10.43 -55.33
C LEU A 295 1.15 -11.72 -56.10
N VAL A 296 -0.11 -12.16 -56.07
CA VAL A 296 -0.58 -13.31 -56.87
C VAL A 296 -0.70 -12.95 -58.35
N ALA A 297 -1.14 -11.74 -58.70
CA ALA A 297 -1.21 -11.26 -60.08
C ALA A 297 0.18 -11.01 -60.71
N GLY A 298 1.19 -10.61 -59.92
CA GLY A 298 2.56 -10.42 -60.39
C GLY A 298 3.30 -11.73 -60.70
N SER A 299 2.99 -12.79 -59.96
CA SER A 299 3.67 -14.09 -60.10
C SER A 299 3.23 -14.89 -61.34
N THR A 300 2.08 -14.56 -61.94
CA THR A 300 1.63 -15.21 -63.18
C THR A 300 2.29 -14.65 -64.45
N LEU A 301 2.95 -13.49 -64.37
CA LEU A 301 3.55 -12.81 -65.53
C LEU A 301 5.02 -13.16 -65.74
N VAL A 302 5.71 -13.69 -64.73
CA VAL A 302 7.13 -14.10 -64.83
C VAL A 302 7.29 -15.53 -65.39
N SER A 303 6.25 -16.37 -65.34
CA SER A 303 6.30 -17.76 -65.84
C SER A 303 6.04 -17.91 -67.35
N ARG A 304 6.04 -16.82 -68.12
CA ARG A 304 5.85 -16.83 -69.59
C ARG A 304 7.00 -16.20 -70.39
N VAL A 305 8.13 -15.86 -69.76
CA VAL A 305 9.29 -15.23 -70.43
C VAL A 305 10.62 -15.97 -70.15
N VAL A 306 10.56 -17.27 -69.81
CA VAL A 306 11.74 -18.15 -69.87
C VAL A 306 11.40 -19.39 -70.67
#